data_AF-A0A5D0UGW6-F1
#
_entry.id   AF-A0A5D0UGW6-F1
#
_cell.length_a   1.000
_cell.length_b   1.000
_cell.length_c   1.000
_cell.angle_alpha   90.00
_cell.angle_beta   90.00
_cell.angle_gamma   90.00
#
_symmetry.space_group_name_H-M   'P 1'
#
loop_
_entity.id
_entity.type
_entity.pdbx_description
1 polymer ?
#
loop_
_entity_poly.entity_id
_entity_poly.type
_entity_poly.pdbx_seq_one_letter_code
_entity_poly.pdbx_strand_id
1 'polypeptide(L)'
;MLAGVGPGGGFDSERDLRGAVRESFVAYWGSGDRDVTPGLDRVVDYWFRFHLVKGAISALMLGVLIALGVIVWKAFVRADALGAGKRAALASAGVVVSLGAVFSLAALMANVQGLVAPLSSLMPMLMSGGEADPALTSTLGQVRGQLAASPGAGGHSPALDMLIDDFARYHAAMAVIAATVLAAFIAASVALWRGFARTDRSGRRARRVLASFGALTVLLSLALIVVTVANTYTAGHSAPALQAFFDGSW
;
A
#
# COMPACT_ATOMS: atom_id res chain seq x y z
N MET A 1 -18.64 5.85 -8.87
CA MET A 1 -18.72 7.30 -9.06
C MET A 1 -19.17 7.94 -7.75
N LEU A 2 -18.23 8.33 -6.87
CA LEU A 2 -18.50 9.10 -5.65
C LEU A 2 -17.28 9.99 -5.28
N ALA A 3 -16.78 10.76 -6.26
CA ALA A 3 -15.71 11.74 -6.04
C ALA A 3 -16.00 13.04 -6.83
N GLY A 4 -17.25 13.52 -6.78
CA GLY A 4 -17.70 14.64 -7.62
C GLY A 4 -18.51 15.72 -6.92
N VAL A 5 -18.53 15.79 -5.58
CA VAL A 5 -19.30 16.83 -4.89
C VAL A 5 -18.44 17.58 -3.87
N GLY A 6 -17.60 18.45 -4.42
CA GLY A 6 -16.92 19.54 -3.70
C GLY A 6 -16.61 20.65 -4.70
N PRO A 7 -16.76 21.95 -4.35
CA PRO A 7 -16.43 23.03 -5.26
C PRO A 7 -14.89 23.11 -5.37
N GLY A 8 -14.35 22.54 -6.44
CA GLY A 8 -12.91 22.50 -6.72
C GLY A 8 -12.52 21.28 -7.56
N GLY A 9 -12.68 21.39 -8.88
CA GLY A 9 -12.10 20.56 -9.95
C GLY A 9 -11.68 19.13 -9.61
N GLY A 10 -12.55 18.16 -9.86
CA GLY A 10 -12.14 16.76 -9.99
C GLY A 10 -11.62 16.46 -11.40
N PHE A 11 -11.00 15.30 -11.58
CA PHE A 11 -10.68 14.76 -12.92
C PHE A 11 -11.83 13.85 -13.37
N ASP A 12 -12.37 14.11 -14.56
CA ASP A 12 -13.53 13.38 -15.09
C ASP A 12 -13.19 11.93 -15.49
N SER A 13 -11.93 11.65 -15.79
CA SER A 13 -11.43 10.32 -16.08
C SER A 13 -9.98 10.10 -15.63
N GLU A 14 -9.55 8.82 -15.58
CA GLU A 14 -8.15 8.46 -15.33
C GLU A 14 -7.22 9.01 -16.42
N ARG A 15 -7.72 9.16 -17.66
CA ARG A 15 -6.96 9.74 -18.77
C ARG A 15 -6.67 11.21 -18.52
N ASP A 16 -7.65 11.96 -18.02
CA ASP A 16 -7.51 13.39 -17.73
C ASP A 16 -6.56 13.62 -16.57
N LEU A 17 -6.67 12.81 -15.50
CA LEU A 17 -5.74 12.84 -14.39
C LEU A 17 -4.31 12.54 -14.86
N ARG A 18 -4.13 11.49 -15.67
CA ARG A 18 -2.82 11.12 -16.22
C ARG A 18 -2.21 12.24 -17.07
N GLY A 19 -3.03 12.88 -17.92
CA GLY A 19 -2.61 14.05 -18.70
C GLY A 19 -2.13 15.19 -17.80
N ALA A 20 -2.94 15.54 -16.79
CA ALA A 20 -2.62 16.61 -15.85
C ALA A 20 -1.37 16.32 -15.01
N VAL A 21 -1.16 15.07 -14.57
CA VAL A 21 0.04 14.65 -13.84
C VAL A 21 1.29 14.86 -14.72
N ARG A 22 1.24 14.46 -15.99
CA ARG A 22 2.36 14.58 -16.94
C ARG A 22 2.70 16.03 -17.24
N GLU A 23 1.69 16.82 -17.61
CA GLU A 23 1.84 18.24 -17.90
C GLU A 23 2.40 18.99 -16.68
N SER A 24 1.81 18.77 -15.51
CA SER A 24 2.24 19.44 -14.27
C SER A 24 3.63 19.01 -13.82
N PHE A 25 4.02 17.76 -14.06
CA PHE A 25 5.36 17.26 -13.77
C PHE A 25 6.42 17.91 -14.66
N VAL A 26 6.16 18.05 -15.97
CA VAL A 26 7.04 18.77 -16.90
C VAL A 26 7.22 20.23 -16.45
N ALA A 27 6.12 20.90 -16.09
CA ALA A 27 6.16 22.28 -15.60
C ALA A 27 6.94 22.40 -14.27
N TYR A 28 6.72 21.46 -13.34
CA TYR A 28 7.49 21.39 -12.09
C TYR A 28 8.97 21.22 -12.34
N TRP A 29 9.36 20.24 -13.16
CA TRP A 29 10.77 20.01 -13.48
C TRP A 29 11.42 21.23 -14.14
N GLY A 30 10.70 21.89 -15.05
CA GLY A 30 11.16 23.11 -15.72
C GLY A 30 11.37 24.31 -14.78
N SER A 31 10.72 24.34 -13.61
CA SER A 31 10.98 25.38 -12.60
C SER A 31 12.35 25.23 -11.94
N GLY A 32 12.85 23.99 -11.80
CA GLY A 32 14.06 23.67 -11.06
C GLY A 32 13.95 23.84 -9.53
N ASP A 33 12.82 24.34 -9.04
CA ASP A 33 12.58 24.64 -7.65
C ASP A 33 12.24 23.40 -6.83
N ARG A 34 12.47 23.48 -5.52
CA ARG A 34 12.09 22.42 -4.57
C ARG A 34 10.58 22.42 -4.30
N ASP A 35 9.95 23.58 -4.37
CA ASP A 35 8.53 23.75 -4.12
C ASP A 35 7.71 23.30 -5.33
N VAL A 36 6.64 22.54 -5.07
CA VAL A 36 5.78 22.05 -6.13
C VAL A 36 5.03 23.20 -6.81
N THR A 37 4.93 23.15 -8.14
CA THR A 37 4.18 24.17 -8.89
C THR A 37 2.69 24.09 -8.56
N PRO A 38 1.92 25.19 -8.70
CA PRO A 38 0.48 25.18 -8.42
C PRO A 38 -0.31 24.13 -9.22
N GLY A 39 0.17 23.74 -10.40
CA GLY A 39 -0.42 22.66 -11.19
C GLY A 39 -0.23 21.29 -10.52
N LEU A 40 1.01 20.99 -10.12
CA LEU A 40 1.36 19.72 -9.48
C LEU A 40 0.73 19.62 -8.08
N ASP A 41 0.66 20.72 -7.34
CA ASP A 41 0.01 20.77 -6.02
C ASP A 41 -1.48 20.37 -6.09
N ARG A 42 -2.22 20.86 -7.10
CA ARG A 42 -3.63 20.47 -7.30
C ARG A 42 -3.78 18.97 -7.57
N VAL A 43 -2.89 18.40 -8.38
CA VAL A 43 -2.88 16.96 -8.68
C VAL A 43 -2.57 16.15 -7.42
N VAL A 44 -1.58 16.60 -6.65
CA VAL A 44 -1.17 15.99 -5.38
C VAL A 44 -2.29 16.03 -4.34
N ASP A 45 -2.96 17.17 -4.16
CA ASP A 45 -4.09 17.31 -3.22
C ASP A 45 -5.29 16.43 -3.62
N TYR A 46 -5.63 16.39 -4.92
CA TYR A 46 -6.64 15.46 -5.41
C TYR A 46 -6.28 14.01 -5.09
N TRP A 47 -5.03 13.62 -5.37
CA TRP A 47 -4.55 12.25 -5.17
C TRP A 47 -4.47 11.86 -3.69
N PHE A 48 -4.07 12.80 -2.83
CA PHE A 48 -4.12 12.64 -1.38
C PHE A 48 -5.54 12.35 -0.91
N ARG A 49 -6.53 13.17 -1.31
CA ARG A 49 -7.94 12.96 -0.94
C ARG A 49 -8.48 11.62 -1.44
N PHE A 50 -8.07 11.22 -2.64
CA PHE A 50 -8.44 9.93 -3.20
C PHE A 50 -7.93 8.76 -2.35
N HIS A 51 -6.67 8.76 -1.95
CA HIS A 51 -6.12 7.77 -1.04
C HIS A 51 -6.73 7.84 0.36
N LEU A 52 -7.13 9.03 0.82
CA LEU A 52 -7.77 9.21 2.12
C LEU A 52 -9.11 8.48 2.17
N VAL A 53 -9.95 8.71 1.16
CA VAL A 53 -11.26 8.07 1.04
C VAL A 53 -11.10 6.55 0.93
N LYS A 54 -10.19 6.07 0.08
CA LYS A 54 -9.93 4.62 -0.08
C LYS A 54 -9.39 3.98 1.20
N GLY A 55 -8.51 4.69 1.92
CA GLY A 55 -7.98 4.28 3.22
C GLY A 55 -9.10 4.13 4.26
N ALA A 56 -9.98 5.13 4.37
CA ALA A 56 -11.13 5.09 5.27
C ALA A 56 -12.07 3.91 4.95
N ILE A 57 -12.39 3.70 3.67
CA ILE A 57 -13.21 2.55 3.23
C ILE A 57 -12.53 1.21 3.58
N SER A 58 -11.22 1.09 3.33
CA SER A 58 -10.45 -0.13 3.62
C SER A 58 -10.43 -0.43 5.12
N ALA A 59 -10.28 0.60 5.96
CA ALA A 59 -10.30 0.47 7.42
C ALA A 59 -11.67 0.01 7.94
N LEU A 60 -12.76 0.61 7.45
CA LEU A 60 -14.12 0.21 7.80
C LEU A 60 -14.41 -1.24 7.38
N MET A 61 -14.04 -1.59 6.14
CA MET A 61 -14.18 -2.94 5.61
C MET A 61 -13.40 -3.96 6.45
N LEU A 62 -12.15 -3.64 6.81
CA LEU A 62 -11.32 -4.47 7.68
C LEU A 62 -11.98 -4.68 9.05
N GLY A 63 -12.52 -3.63 9.66
CA GLY A 63 -13.24 -3.72 10.94
C GLY A 63 -14.46 -4.66 10.87
N VAL A 64 -15.27 -4.52 9.81
CA VAL A 64 -16.42 -5.41 9.56
C VAL A 64 -15.98 -6.86 9.37
N LEU A 65 -14.93 -7.10 8.59
CA LEU A 65 -14.44 -8.46 8.32
C LEU A 65 -13.83 -9.12 9.57
N ILE A 66 -13.15 -8.36 10.42
CA ILE A 66 -12.68 -8.86 11.73
C ILE A 66 -13.88 -9.27 12.60
N ALA A 67 -14.91 -8.41 12.69
CA ALA A 67 -16.11 -8.71 13.46
C ALA A 67 -16.84 -9.96 12.93
N LEU A 68 -17.04 -10.05 11.61
CA LEU A 68 -17.62 -11.21 10.95
C LEU A 68 -16.77 -12.47 11.17
N GLY A 69 -15.45 -12.36 11.11
CA GLY A 69 -14.52 -13.47 11.35
C GLY A 69 -14.70 -14.03 12.76
N VAL A 70 -14.83 -13.17 13.77
CA VAL A 70 -15.10 -13.56 15.16
C VAL A 70 -16.47 -14.24 15.31
N ILE A 71 -17.50 -13.73 14.63
CA ILE A 71 -18.85 -14.30 14.66
C ILE A 71 -18.85 -15.70 14.01
N VAL A 72 -18.29 -15.82 12.80
CA VAL A 72 -18.18 -17.09 12.06
C VAL A 72 -17.35 -18.10 12.85
N TRP A 73 -16.26 -17.67 13.48
CA TRP A 73 -15.45 -18.49 14.37
C TRP A 73 -16.27 -19.08 15.52
N LYS A 74 -16.97 -18.22 16.27
CA LYS A 74 -17.81 -18.65 17.40
C LYS A 74 -18.91 -19.62 16.95
N ALA A 75 -19.54 -19.35 15.80
CA ALA A 75 -20.55 -20.22 15.22
C ALA A 75 -19.98 -21.58 14.81
N PHE A 76 -18.82 -21.60 14.15
CA PHE A 76 -18.16 -22.83 13.67
C PHE A 76 -17.73 -23.76 14.80
N VAL A 77 -17.25 -23.19 15.91
CA VAL A 77 -16.85 -23.96 17.11
C VAL A 77 -18.06 -24.59 17.81
N ARG A 78 -19.20 -23.87 17.87
CA ARG A 78 -20.45 -24.36 18.50
C ARG A 78 -21.26 -25.33 17.63
N ALA A 79 -20.84 -25.56 16.40
CA ALA A 79 -21.56 -26.34 15.39
C ALA A 79 -21.43 -27.87 15.55
N ASP A 80 -21.38 -28.41 16.77
CA ASP A 80 -21.29 -29.87 16.99
C ASP A 80 -22.62 -30.59 16.71
N ALA A 81 -23.76 -29.90 16.85
CA ALA A 81 -25.08 -30.43 16.51
C ALA A 81 -25.55 -30.08 15.08
N LEU A 82 -24.76 -29.34 14.29
CA LEU A 82 -25.15 -28.92 12.93
C LEU A 82 -24.72 -29.95 11.88
N GLY A 83 -25.62 -30.27 10.94
CA GLY A 83 -25.34 -31.18 9.84
C GLY A 83 -24.16 -30.73 8.95
N ALA A 84 -23.56 -31.69 8.22
CA ALA A 84 -22.33 -31.50 7.45
C ALA A 84 -22.37 -30.30 6.48
N GLY A 85 -23.50 -30.04 5.82
CA GLY A 85 -23.67 -28.92 4.89
C GLY A 85 -23.52 -27.54 5.54
N LYS A 86 -24.18 -27.30 6.69
CA LYS A 86 -24.06 -26.02 7.44
C LYS A 86 -22.63 -25.80 7.93
N ARG A 87 -21.95 -26.88 8.31
CA ARG A 87 -20.54 -26.84 8.72
C ARG A 87 -19.60 -26.47 7.57
N ALA A 88 -19.81 -27.03 6.39
CA ALA A 88 -19.04 -26.68 5.19
C ALA A 88 -19.24 -25.19 4.84
N ALA A 89 -20.48 -24.71 4.88
CA ALA A 89 -20.80 -23.30 4.64
C ALA A 89 -20.07 -22.35 5.62
N LEU A 90 -20.05 -22.67 6.91
CA LEU A 90 -19.33 -21.87 7.91
C LEU A 90 -17.81 -21.88 7.70
N ALA A 91 -17.24 -23.01 7.30
CA ALA A 91 -15.82 -23.10 6.98
C ALA A 91 -15.48 -22.25 5.74
N SER A 92 -16.26 -22.36 4.67
CA SER A 92 -16.10 -21.55 3.46
C SER A 92 -16.25 -20.06 3.74
N ALA A 93 -17.26 -19.67 4.53
CA ALA A 93 -17.43 -18.28 4.97
C ALA A 93 -16.19 -17.78 5.75
N GLY A 94 -15.63 -18.61 6.63
CA GLY A 94 -14.41 -18.27 7.37
C GLY A 94 -13.22 -18.01 6.46
N VAL A 95 -13.05 -18.80 5.40
CA VAL A 95 -11.99 -18.59 4.38
C VAL A 95 -12.22 -17.28 3.64
N VAL A 96 -13.43 -17.04 3.13
CA VAL A 96 -13.76 -15.82 2.37
C VAL A 96 -13.55 -14.57 3.22
N VAL A 97 -14.02 -14.57 4.46
CA VAL A 97 -13.85 -13.45 5.39
C VAL A 97 -12.37 -13.21 5.71
N SER A 98 -11.59 -14.27 5.89
CA SER A 98 -10.14 -14.15 6.16
C SER A 98 -9.39 -13.57 4.96
N LEU A 99 -9.67 -14.05 3.74
CA LEU A 99 -9.08 -13.52 2.51
C LEU A 99 -9.46 -12.05 2.31
N GLY A 100 -10.73 -11.71 2.52
CA GLY A 100 -11.19 -10.33 2.47
C GLY A 100 -10.49 -9.44 3.49
N ALA A 101 -10.23 -9.94 4.71
CA ALA A 101 -9.55 -9.18 5.75
C ALA A 101 -8.08 -8.92 5.37
N VAL A 102 -7.37 -9.92 4.85
CA VAL A 102 -6.00 -9.75 4.33
C VAL A 102 -5.96 -8.75 3.18
N PHE A 103 -6.92 -8.85 2.24
CA PHE A 103 -7.03 -7.90 1.14
C PHE A 103 -7.30 -6.47 1.64
N SER A 104 -8.24 -6.29 2.55
CA SER A 104 -8.60 -4.98 3.11
C SER A 104 -7.45 -4.36 3.90
N LEU A 105 -6.68 -5.19 4.62
CA LEU A 105 -5.46 -4.75 5.30
C LEU A 105 -4.39 -4.30 4.30
N ALA A 106 -4.12 -5.08 3.24
CA ALA A 106 -3.17 -4.70 2.21
C ALA A 106 -3.60 -3.39 1.50
N ALA A 107 -4.89 -3.25 1.19
CA ALA A 107 -5.45 -2.03 0.63
C ALA A 107 -5.28 -0.84 1.59
N LEU A 108 -5.54 -1.02 2.89
CA LEU A 108 -5.32 0.03 3.88
C LEU A 108 -3.84 0.45 3.93
N MET A 109 -2.91 -0.51 3.97
CA MET A 109 -1.47 -0.24 4.00
C MET A 109 -1.05 0.59 2.77
N ALA A 110 -1.45 0.17 1.57
CA ALA A 110 -1.13 0.88 0.33
C ALA A 110 -1.72 2.30 0.28
N ASN A 111 -2.94 2.49 0.80
CA ASN A 111 -3.55 3.82 0.82
C ASN A 111 -2.92 4.75 1.87
N VAL A 112 -2.53 4.24 3.04
CA VAL A 112 -1.78 5.04 4.03
C VAL A 112 -0.41 5.42 3.47
N GLN A 113 0.26 4.51 2.78
CA GLN A 113 1.52 4.80 2.09
C GLN A 113 1.36 5.92 1.05
N GLY A 114 0.32 5.84 0.20
CA GLY A 114 0.00 6.88 -0.79
C GLY A 114 -0.38 8.24 -0.20
N LEU A 115 -0.88 8.28 1.04
CA LEU A 115 -1.14 9.54 1.76
C LEU A 115 0.12 10.23 2.23
N VAL A 116 1.14 9.47 2.66
CA VAL A 116 2.36 10.02 3.26
C VAL A 116 3.27 10.66 2.22
N ALA A 117 3.31 10.10 1.01
CA ALA A 117 4.13 10.58 -0.10
C ALA A 117 3.33 10.52 -1.42
N PRO A 118 2.39 11.46 -1.62
CA PRO A 118 1.48 11.40 -2.76
C PRO A 118 2.19 11.55 -4.10
N LEU A 119 3.26 12.36 -4.17
CA LEU A 119 4.01 12.58 -5.41
C LEU A 119 4.67 11.28 -5.91
N SER A 120 5.31 10.52 -5.03
CA SER A 120 5.88 9.20 -5.34
C SER A 120 4.81 8.19 -5.74
N SER A 121 3.65 8.22 -5.08
CA SER A 121 2.54 7.32 -5.44
C SER A 121 1.89 7.65 -6.79
N LEU A 122 2.11 8.85 -7.33
CA LEU A 122 1.70 9.28 -8.67
C LEU A 122 2.70 8.85 -9.76
N MET A 123 3.96 8.54 -9.40
CA MET A 123 5.01 8.20 -10.37
C MET A 123 4.64 7.04 -11.31
N PRO A 124 3.98 5.95 -10.86
CA PRO A 124 3.52 4.90 -11.77
C PRO A 124 2.56 5.41 -12.86
N MET A 125 1.81 6.48 -12.58
CA MET A 125 0.91 7.11 -13.55
C MET A 125 1.66 7.93 -14.60
N LEU A 126 2.82 8.51 -14.26
CA LEU A 126 3.71 9.14 -15.25
C LEU A 126 4.20 8.10 -16.27
N MET A 127 4.63 6.94 -15.76
CA MET A 127 5.32 5.89 -16.53
C MET A 127 4.40 4.99 -17.34
N SER A 128 3.10 4.96 -17.05
CA SER A 128 2.16 4.05 -17.71
C SER A 128 1.42 4.72 -18.87
N GLY A 129 1.10 3.95 -19.94
CA GLY A 129 0.06 4.20 -20.95
C GLY A 129 0.11 5.52 -21.77
N GLY A 130 -0.76 5.64 -22.78
CA GLY A 130 -0.98 6.88 -23.53
C GLY A 130 -0.02 7.12 -24.70
N GLU A 131 -0.29 8.20 -25.45
CA GLU A 131 0.55 8.65 -26.55
C GLU A 131 1.91 9.15 -26.02
N ALA A 132 2.95 8.97 -26.83
CA ALA A 132 4.29 9.44 -26.51
C ALA A 132 4.29 10.97 -26.46
N ASP A 133 4.43 11.53 -25.26
CA ASP A 133 4.63 12.96 -25.05
C ASP A 133 6.14 13.27 -25.14
N PRO A 134 6.60 14.04 -26.15
CA PRO A 134 8.00 14.38 -26.32
C PRO A 134 8.57 15.19 -25.14
N ALA A 135 7.75 16.07 -24.54
CA ALA A 135 8.17 16.93 -23.44
C ALA A 135 8.40 16.10 -22.17
N LEU A 136 7.49 15.17 -21.88
CA LEU A 136 7.67 14.21 -20.78
C LEU A 136 8.88 13.30 -21.02
N THR A 137 9.04 12.77 -22.24
CA THR A 137 10.18 11.92 -22.58
C THR A 137 11.51 12.65 -22.36
N SER A 138 11.61 13.91 -22.80
CA SER A 138 12.79 14.76 -22.56
C SER A 138 13.03 14.98 -21.06
N THR A 139 11.98 15.32 -20.32
CA THR A 139 12.02 15.54 -18.87
C THR A 139 12.52 14.30 -18.12
N LEU A 140 11.97 13.11 -18.41
CA LEU A 140 12.42 11.85 -17.83
C LEU A 140 13.87 11.52 -18.21
N GLY A 141 14.31 11.89 -19.41
CA GLY A 141 15.72 11.80 -19.82
C GLY A 141 16.64 12.66 -18.95
N GLN A 142 16.22 13.89 -18.63
CA GLN A 142 16.96 14.80 -17.75
C GLN A 142 17.01 14.27 -16.30
N VAL A 143 15.89 13.74 -15.79
CA VAL A 143 15.82 13.11 -14.46
C VAL A 143 16.82 11.95 -14.36
N ARG A 144 16.82 11.02 -15.34
CA ARG A 144 17.79 9.92 -15.39
C ARG A 144 19.23 10.43 -15.49
N GLY A 145 19.47 11.46 -16.29
CA GLY A 145 20.78 12.09 -16.43
C GLY A 145 21.32 12.66 -15.12
N GLN A 146 20.47 13.34 -14.34
CA GLN A 146 20.86 13.87 -13.03
C GLN A 146 21.05 12.76 -11.98
N LEU A 147 20.22 11.71 -11.98
CA LEU A 147 20.36 10.56 -11.08
C LEU A 147 21.65 9.76 -11.35
N ALA A 148 22.07 9.65 -12.62
CA ALA A 148 23.29 8.95 -13.01
C ALA A 148 24.57 9.78 -12.80
N ALA A 149 24.46 11.11 -12.67
CA ALA A 149 25.60 11.97 -12.44
C ALA A 149 26.17 11.73 -11.03
N SER A 150 27.48 11.48 -10.94
CA SER A 150 28.15 11.42 -9.63
C SER A 150 28.03 12.78 -8.92
N PRO A 151 27.86 12.82 -7.59
CA PRO A 151 27.76 14.07 -6.84
C PRO A 151 29.11 14.81 -6.88
N GLY A 152 29.35 15.56 -7.95
CA GLY A 152 30.60 16.24 -8.26
C GLY A 152 30.34 17.52 -9.05
N ALA A 153 30.59 18.65 -8.39
CA ALA A 153 30.57 20.05 -8.85
C ALA A 153 29.22 20.73 -9.17
N GLY A 154 28.14 19.99 -9.44
CA GLY A 154 26.82 20.60 -9.76
C GLY A 154 25.70 20.40 -8.73
N GLY A 155 25.81 19.39 -7.85
CA GLY A 155 24.70 18.95 -6.98
C GLY A 155 23.50 18.40 -7.78
N HIS A 156 22.57 17.73 -7.09
CA HIS A 156 21.25 17.51 -7.67
C HIS A 156 20.50 18.84 -7.77
N SER A 157 19.59 18.96 -8.73
CA SER A 157 18.65 20.08 -8.70
C SER A 157 17.77 20.01 -7.44
N PRO A 158 17.32 21.14 -6.88
CA PRO A 158 16.38 21.15 -5.76
C PRO A 158 15.10 20.34 -6.05
N ALA A 159 14.64 20.37 -7.31
CA ALA A 159 13.52 19.55 -7.77
C ALA A 159 13.79 18.05 -7.67
N LEU A 160 15.01 17.60 -8.01
CA LEU A 160 15.41 16.20 -7.88
C LEU A 160 15.57 15.78 -6.43
N ASP A 161 16.15 16.62 -5.57
CA ASP A 161 16.27 16.31 -4.14
C ASP A 161 14.89 16.12 -3.50
N MET A 162 13.90 16.93 -3.89
CA MET A 162 12.52 16.73 -3.46
C MET A 162 11.93 15.38 -3.92
N LEU A 163 12.21 14.95 -5.15
CA LEU A 163 11.77 13.64 -5.65
C LEU A 163 12.42 12.48 -4.88
N ILE A 164 13.73 12.57 -4.60
CA ILE A 164 14.48 11.58 -3.84
C ILE A 164 13.95 11.50 -2.39
N ASP A 165 13.70 12.65 -1.77
CA ASP A 165 13.18 12.74 -0.40
C ASP A 165 11.75 12.19 -0.31
N ASP A 166 10.87 12.54 -1.25
CA ASP A 166 9.50 12.02 -1.28
C ASP A 166 9.49 10.51 -1.52
N PHE A 167 10.36 10.00 -2.40
CA PHE A 167 10.51 8.57 -2.66
C PHE A 167 11.04 7.82 -1.43
N ALA A 168 12.00 8.41 -0.71
CA ALA A 168 12.48 7.88 0.56
C ALA A 168 11.34 7.81 1.60
N ARG A 169 10.53 8.86 1.71
CA ARG A 169 9.36 8.91 2.61
C ARG A 169 8.31 7.86 2.25
N TYR A 170 8.04 7.66 0.97
CA TYR A 170 7.10 6.65 0.48
C TYR A 170 7.47 5.23 0.94
N HIS A 171 8.75 4.86 0.84
CA HIS A 171 9.23 3.56 1.28
C HIS A 171 9.40 3.47 2.79
N ALA A 172 9.89 4.52 3.45
CA ALA A 172 9.99 4.57 4.92
C ALA A 172 8.61 4.40 5.58
N ALA A 173 7.57 5.05 5.04
CA ALA A 173 6.20 4.91 5.51
C ALA A 173 5.74 3.44 5.44
N MET A 174 5.97 2.78 4.31
CA MET A 174 5.59 1.37 4.16
C MET A 174 6.37 0.44 5.08
N ALA A 175 7.65 0.72 5.33
CA ALA A 175 8.45 -0.03 6.30
C ALA A 175 7.84 0.08 7.71
N VAL A 176 7.48 1.29 8.15
CA VAL A 176 6.85 1.52 9.47
C VAL A 176 5.49 0.84 9.58
N ILE A 177 4.66 0.96 8.54
CA ILE A 177 3.35 0.31 8.47
C ILE A 177 3.51 -1.21 8.53
N ALA A 178 4.38 -1.78 7.70
CA ALA A 178 4.63 -3.23 7.65
C ALA A 178 5.19 -3.75 8.98
N ALA A 179 6.12 -3.03 9.62
CA ALA A 179 6.64 -3.37 10.94
C ALA A 179 5.56 -3.36 12.03
N THR A 180 4.64 -2.39 11.98
CA THR A 180 3.50 -2.31 12.92
C THR A 180 2.56 -3.50 12.76
N VAL A 181 2.19 -3.83 11.52
CA VAL A 181 1.33 -4.98 11.21
C VAL A 181 2.03 -6.30 11.57
N LEU A 182 3.34 -6.39 11.31
CA LEU A 182 4.17 -7.53 11.70
C LEU A 182 4.12 -7.76 13.21
N ALA A 183 4.30 -6.72 14.02
CA ALA A 183 4.21 -6.82 15.47
C ALA A 183 2.82 -7.34 15.92
N ALA A 184 1.75 -6.85 15.30
CA ALA A 184 0.39 -7.33 15.57
C ALA A 184 0.21 -8.81 15.20
N PHE A 185 0.76 -9.27 14.07
CA PHE A 185 0.69 -10.68 13.66
C PHE A 185 1.55 -11.60 14.54
N ILE A 186 2.71 -11.15 15.02
CA ILE A 186 3.50 -11.89 15.99
C ILE A 186 2.72 -12.06 17.29
N ALA A 187 2.12 -10.97 17.81
CA ALA A 187 1.29 -11.03 19.02
C ALA A 187 0.07 -11.96 18.84
N ALA A 188 -0.62 -11.86 17.69
CA ALA A 188 -1.73 -12.73 17.34
C ALA A 188 -1.30 -14.21 17.24
N SER A 189 -0.17 -14.49 16.58
CA SER A 189 0.41 -15.83 16.47
C SER A 189 0.66 -16.42 17.85
N VAL A 190 1.33 -15.67 18.75
CA VAL A 190 1.56 -16.10 20.14
C VAL A 190 0.23 -16.39 20.86
N ALA A 191 -0.76 -15.51 20.74
CA ALA A 191 -2.07 -15.73 21.36
C ALA A 191 -2.77 -17.00 20.83
N LEU A 192 -2.72 -17.22 19.51
CA LEU A 192 -3.30 -18.38 18.83
C LEU A 192 -2.62 -19.69 19.27
N TRP A 193 -1.28 -19.71 19.32
CA TRP A 193 -0.52 -20.87 19.77
C TRP A 193 -0.73 -21.16 21.27
N ARG A 194 -0.83 -20.12 22.11
CA ARG A 194 -1.19 -20.29 23.53
C ARG A 194 -2.62 -20.81 23.71
N GLY A 195 -3.55 -20.40 22.83
CA GLY A 195 -4.91 -20.93 22.81
C GLY A 195 -4.93 -22.39 22.37
N PHE A 196 -4.16 -22.73 21.33
CA PHE A 196 -4.00 -24.09 20.84
C PHE A 196 -3.46 -25.04 21.92
N ALA A 197 -2.43 -24.62 22.66
CA ALA A 197 -1.83 -25.39 23.74
C ALA A 197 -2.78 -25.61 24.93
N ARG A 198 -3.67 -24.64 25.20
CA ARG A 198 -4.68 -24.72 26.26
C ARG A 198 -5.95 -25.47 25.88
N THR A 199 -6.17 -25.73 24.60
CA THR A 199 -7.39 -26.41 24.13
C THR A 199 -7.26 -27.92 24.32
N ASP A 200 -8.19 -28.53 25.04
CA ASP A 200 -8.23 -29.97 25.25
C ASP A 200 -8.22 -30.77 23.95
N ARG A 201 -7.63 -31.97 24.00
CA ARG A 201 -7.53 -32.86 22.83
C ARG A 201 -8.90 -33.33 22.29
N SER A 202 -9.94 -33.28 23.11
CA SER A 202 -11.34 -33.51 22.71
C SER A 202 -11.86 -32.39 21.79
N GLY A 203 -11.40 -31.15 21.96
CA GLY A 203 -11.74 -29.97 21.15
C GLY A 203 -11.02 -29.89 19.80
N ARG A 204 -10.92 -31.02 19.06
CA ARG A 204 -10.12 -31.15 17.82
C ARG A 204 -10.36 -30.03 16.79
N ARG A 205 -11.61 -29.55 16.69
CA ARG A 205 -12.04 -28.53 15.73
C ARG A 205 -11.46 -27.15 16.06
N ALA A 206 -11.67 -26.68 17.28
CA ALA A 206 -11.11 -25.42 17.76
C ALA A 206 -9.58 -25.46 17.65
N ARG A 207 -8.97 -26.58 18.03
CA ARG A 207 -7.53 -26.82 17.92
C ARG A 207 -7.02 -26.71 16.47
N ARG A 208 -7.71 -27.31 15.49
CA ARG A 208 -7.30 -27.23 14.07
C ARG A 208 -7.31 -25.80 13.56
N VAL A 209 -8.37 -25.04 13.85
CA VAL A 209 -8.48 -23.68 13.34
C VAL A 209 -7.48 -22.73 14.01
N LEU A 210 -7.27 -22.86 15.34
CA LEU A 210 -6.21 -22.12 16.03
C LEU A 210 -4.84 -22.39 15.40
N ALA A 211 -4.54 -23.66 15.07
CA ALA A 211 -3.31 -24.00 14.35
C ALA A 211 -3.26 -23.43 12.93
N SER A 212 -4.36 -23.47 12.17
CA SER A 212 -4.42 -22.90 10.81
C SER A 212 -4.21 -21.39 10.81
N PHE A 213 -4.88 -20.64 11.69
CA PHE A 213 -4.65 -19.21 11.84
C PHE A 213 -3.26 -18.90 12.39
N GLY A 214 -2.76 -19.71 13.34
CA GLY A 214 -1.39 -19.59 13.86
C GLY A 214 -0.37 -19.71 12.73
N ALA A 215 -0.48 -20.77 11.91
CA ALA A 215 0.36 -20.96 10.73
C ALA A 215 0.22 -19.81 9.71
N LEU A 216 -1.01 -19.35 9.43
CA LEU A 216 -1.25 -18.23 8.53
C LEU A 216 -0.58 -16.94 9.04
N THR A 217 -0.72 -16.60 10.33
CA THR A 217 -0.08 -15.41 10.91
C THR A 217 1.45 -15.49 10.88
N VAL A 218 2.04 -16.67 11.03
CA VAL A 218 3.48 -16.88 10.84
C VAL A 218 3.88 -16.63 9.38
N LEU A 219 3.18 -17.21 8.41
CA LEU A 219 3.46 -17.01 6.99
C LEU A 219 3.33 -15.53 6.59
N LEU A 220 2.28 -14.85 7.03
CA LEU A 220 2.09 -13.43 6.77
C LEU A 220 3.17 -12.58 7.46
N SER A 221 3.63 -12.98 8.65
CA SER A 221 4.75 -12.31 9.33
C SER A 221 6.05 -12.43 8.52
N LEU A 222 6.35 -13.61 7.97
CA LEU A 222 7.53 -13.80 7.12
C LEU A 222 7.46 -12.91 5.86
N ALA A 223 6.30 -12.83 5.21
CA ALA A 223 6.11 -11.93 4.08
C ALA A 223 6.33 -10.45 4.47
N LEU A 224 5.78 -10.02 5.62
CA LEU A 224 5.94 -8.65 6.12
C LEU A 224 7.38 -8.32 6.52
N ILE A 225 8.17 -9.29 6.98
CA ILE A 225 9.62 -9.10 7.20
C ILE A 225 10.29 -8.72 5.89
N VAL A 226 10.02 -9.47 4.81
CA VAL A 226 10.57 -9.16 3.48
C VAL A 226 10.16 -7.75 3.03
N VAL A 227 8.87 -7.41 3.14
CA VAL A 227 8.37 -6.07 2.80
C VAL A 227 9.06 -4.98 3.63
N THR A 228 9.19 -5.18 4.95
CA THR A 228 9.82 -4.21 5.86
C THR A 228 11.29 -3.99 5.50
N VAL A 229 12.04 -5.08 5.31
CA VAL A 229 13.47 -5.02 4.97
C VAL A 229 13.68 -4.36 3.62
N ALA A 230 12.93 -4.79 2.59
CA ALA A 230 13.03 -4.22 1.25
C ALA A 230 12.74 -2.72 1.27
N ASN A 231 11.65 -2.29 1.91
CA ASN A 231 11.30 -0.87 1.97
C ASN A 231 12.26 -0.05 2.83
N THR A 232 12.82 -0.61 3.90
CA THR A 232 13.85 0.07 4.70
C THR A 232 15.12 0.27 3.87
N TYR A 233 15.53 -0.75 3.11
CA TYR A 233 16.69 -0.67 2.23
C TYR A 233 16.49 0.36 1.12
N THR A 234 15.33 0.33 0.45
CA THR A 234 14.96 1.30 -0.59
C THR A 234 14.90 2.73 -0.06
N ALA A 235 14.37 2.95 1.16
CA ALA A 235 14.36 4.27 1.77
C ALA A 235 15.77 4.81 2.07
N GLY A 236 16.69 3.94 2.51
CA GLY A 236 18.09 4.30 2.75
C GLY A 236 18.92 4.49 1.48
N HIS A 237 18.46 3.97 0.34
CA HIS A 237 19.12 4.06 -0.97
C HIS A 237 18.13 4.61 -2.02
N SER A 238 17.42 5.68 -1.68
CA SER A 238 16.30 6.18 -2.49
C SER A 238 16.73 6.68 -3.86
N ALA A 239 17.88 7.35 -3.99
CA ALA A 239 18.40 7.82 -5.27
C ALA A 239 18.65 6.68 -6.29
N PRO A 240 19.46 5.64 -5.99
CA PRO A 240 19.66 4.54 -6.93
C PRO A 240 18.39 3.71 -7.15
N ALA A 241 17.50 3.61 -6.15
CA ALA A 241 16.21 2.92 -6.34
C ALA A 241 15.25 3.71 -7.23
N LEU A 242 15.22 5.04 -7.12
CA LEU A 242 14.45 5.92 -8.00
C LEU A 242 14.98 5.86 -9.43
N GLN A 243 16.31 5.76 -9.60
CA GLN A 243 16.92 5.51 -10.90
C GLN A 243 16.44 4.19 -11.50
N ALA A 244 16.51 3.08 -10.74
CA ALA A 244 16.01 1.77 -11.17
C ALA A 244 14.52 1.83 -11.57
N PHE A 245 13.70 2.58 -10.83
CA PHE A 245 12.30 2.84 -11.18
C PHE A 245 12.15 3.50 -12.55
N PHE A 246 12.89 4.57 -12.82
CA PHE A 246 12.83 5.25 -14.11
C PHE A 246 13.43 4.43 -15.27
N ASP A 247 14.34 3.50 -14.97
CA ASP A 247 14.91 2.56 -15.94
C ASP A 247 13.99 1.34 -16.21
N GLY A 248 12.89 1.21 -15.46
CA GLY A 248 11.92 0.14 -15.64
C GLY A 248 12.28 -1.18 -14.94
N SER A 249 13.22 -1.16 -13.99
CA SER A 249 13.71 -2.33 -13.25
C SER A 249 13.15 -2.43 -11.82
N TRP A 250 11.93 -1.93 -11.60
CA TRP A 250 11.24 -1.88 -10.29
C TRP A 250 10.30 -3.05 -10.02
#